data_AF-A0A8S3PT24-F1
#
_entry.id   AF-A0A8S3PT24-F1
#
_cell.length_a   1.000
_cell.length_b   1.000
_cell.length_c   1.000
_cell.angle_alpha   90.00
_cell.angle_beta   90.00
_cell.angle_gamma   90.00
#
_symmetry.space_group_name_H-M   'P 1'
#
loop_
_entity.id
_entity.type
_entity.pdbx_description
1 polymer ?
#
loop_
_entity_poly.entity_id
_entity_poly.type
_entity_poly.pdbx_seq_one_letter_code
_entity_poly.pdbx_strand_id
1 'polypeptide(L)'
;MIHILEKTQTEVYTAFLAEYPDIKMSQRFFEKCKPFFVRPVREQDRTTCCCRYHIEFRTIFSECMKQRKLILESTHDRAIVEARYPIFKSQADMFAETLCPKGTNKEHYKTECLNRKCQNCGVANLLLMPEENDTTDEAIEVTWEKFEYVNVCTKGNLKKMPVKKPTKIGTLFKFLLELLSTFPSHQFRAAWQNQQLKAIISNLSANDCICIHDFSENFRCSAREEIQSSYFQRTEVSLHVSIIYRHAVLEYDGKDSTTENPNIIKEHFFVVSNDDKHDHHFVHEVQNQIKEYLNSISYNVSTMHEYTDGCQCQYKSRHCMGDVSNGQQDFGYDRLIRNYFETSHAKGPQDAAGGYVKRQADLAILRRKATIQTAHDFYKFANENLQETRDSSVCLRRVFRFIDNIDRNRDRYFKSIPQNRNIHQIISEREGLLSVRNLSCYSCDSCLLNMAHSCQHTELVGLVKNIQTEKERGCAIVEDISPDDDFEVVDMIRKGSLVALYTDDEGEDFYLMKAGSCQEKLKSSETDDWQGQYPEGTTVIRGLYYRKTGPLSYSLIKRKNVIVSVKSVLYVTNDILTDSVIDLSLAIHEEIIGLAEQSSL
;
A
#
# COMPACT_ATOMS: atom_id res chain seq x y z
N MET A 1 14.95 -31.26 1.12
CA MET A 1 14.82 -29.87 0.64
C MET A 1 13.72 -29.85 -0.40
N ILE A 2 12.60 -29.17 -0.14
CA ILE A 2 11.49 -29.06 -1.11
C ILE A 2 11.87 -27.96 -2.09
N HIS A 3 11.81 -28.23 -3.39
CA HIS A 3 12.06 -27.26 -4.45
C HIS A 3 10.75 -26.86 -5.12
N ILE A 4 10.54 -25.55 -5.31
CA ILE A 4 9.33 -25.02 -5.94
C ILE A 4 9.62 -24.74 -7.41
N LEU A 5 8.71 -25.19 -8.28
CA LEU A 5 8.82 -24.97 -9.72
C LEU A 5 8.34 -23.55 -10.05
N GLU A 6 9.27 -22.61 -10.29
CA GLU A 6 8.96 -21.20 -10.63
C GLU A 6 8.50 -21.00 -12.08
N LYS A 7 8.80 -21.98 -12.95
CA LYS A 7 8.39 -22.02 -14.36
C LYS A 7 7.29 -23.06 -14.55
N THR A 8 6.46 -22.89 -15.56
CA THR A 8 5.49 -23.92 -15.96
C THR A 8 6.22 -25.19 -16.39
N GLN A 9 5.60 -26.36 -16.21
CA GLN A 9 6.22 -27.62 -16.65
C GLN A 9 6.50 -27.64 -18.15
N THR A 10 5.69 -26.94 -18.95
CA THR A 10 5.93 -26.73 -20.38
C THR A 10 7.22 -25.95 -20.62
N GLU A 11 7.46 -24.84 -19.93
CA GLU A 11 8.69 -24.04 -20.09
C GLU A 11 9.94 -24.82 -19.68
N VAL A 12 9.85 -25.61 -18.60
CA VAL A 12 10.96 -26.47 -18.16
C VAL A 12 11.23 -27.57 -19.18
N TYR A 13 10.18 -28.16 -19.77
CA TYR A 13 10.30 -29.15 -20.84
C TYR A 13 10.92 -28.55 -22.11
N THR A 14 10.52 -27.34 -22.52
CA THR A 14 11.12 -26.66 -23.67
C THR A 14 12.59 -26.33 -23.43
N ALA A 15 12.95 -25.87 -22.23
CA ALA A 15 14.35 -25.64 -21.86
C ALA A 15 15.16 -26.94 -21.85
N PHE A 16 14.59 -28.04 -21.34
CA PHE A 16 15.21 -29.37 -21.36
C PHE A 16 15.51 -29.85 -22.79
N LEU A 17 14.57 -29.69 -23.73
CA LEU A 17 14.81 -30.05 -25.13
C LEU A 17 15.86 -29.16 -25.81
N ALA A 18 15.97 -27.89 -25.40
CA ALA A 18 16.99 -26.99 -25.91
C ALA A 18 18.40 -27.33 -25.39
N GLU A 19 18.50 -27.78 -24.13
CA GLU A 19 19.76 -28.15 -23.49
C GLU A 19 20.22 -29.57 -23.86
N TYR A 20 19.28 -30.49 -24.09
CA TYR A 20 19.54 -31.89 -24.44
C TYR A 20 18.79 -32.31 -25.72
N PRO A 21 19.17 -31.77 -26.89
CA PRO A 21 18.44 -31.98 -28.15
C PRO A 21 18.41 -33.44 -28.62
N ASP A 22 19.39 -34.25 -28.19
CA ASP A 22 19.50 -35.66 -28.57
C ASP A 22 18.54 -36.57 -27.79
N ILE A 23 17.99 -36.10 -26.67
CA ILE A 23 17.06 -36.88 -25.84
C ILE A 23 15.64 -36.74 -26.40
N LYS A 24 15.15 -37.81 -27.05
CA LYS A 24 13.77 -37.90 -27.53
C LYS A 24 12.83 -38.28 -26.39
N MET A 25 12.28 -37.28 -25.71
CA MET A 25 11.32 -37.44 -24.62
C MET A 25 10.05 -36.66 -24.92
N SER A 26 8.88 -37.21 -24.58
CA SER A 26 7.60 -36.49 -24.69
C SER A 26 7.29 -35.72 -23.41
N GLN A 27 6.57 -34.59 -23.55
CA GLN A 27 6.22 -33.73 -22.40
C GLN A 27 5.54 -34.51 -21.27
N ARG A 28 4.53 -35.33 -21.57
CA ARG A 28 3.83 -36.13 -20.54
C ARG A 28 4.74 -37.11 -19.80
N PHE A 29 5.78 -37.62 -20.46
CA PHE A 29 6.74 -38.51 -19.81
C PHE A 29 7.74 -37.71 -18.95
N PHE A 30 8.20 -36.57 -19.45
CA PHE A 30 9.03 -35.63 -18.71
C PHE A 30 8.36 -35.17 -17.39
N GLU A 31 7.08 -34.82 -17.45
CA GLU A 31 6.29 -34.42 -16.27
C GLU A 31 6.16 -35.53 -15.22
N LYS A 32 6.13 -36.81 -15.65
CA LYS A 32 6.13 -37.98 -14.75
C LYS A 32 7.49 -38.22 -14.09
N CYS A 33 8.58 -37.84 -14.73
CA CYS A 33 9.93 -37.94 -14.18
C CYS A 33 10.23 -36.85 -13.14
N LYS A 34 9.28 -35.95 -12.86
CA LYS A 34 9.43 -34.90 -11.86
C LYS A 34 9.71 -35.51 -10.47
N PRO A 35 10.83 -35.15 -9.82
CA PRO A 35 11.16 -35.65 -8.49
C PRO A 35 10.08 -35.29 -7.46
N PHE A 36 9.81 -36.17 -6.51
CA PHE A 36 8.74 -36.01 -5.51
C PHE A 36 8.90 -34.76 -4.61
N PHE A 37 10.13 -34.26 -4.48
CA PHE A 37 10.46 -33.04 -3.73
C PHE A 37 10.32 -31.75 -4.55
N VAL A 38 10.05 -31.84 -5.86
CA VAL A 38 9.77 -30.71 -6.75
C VAL A 38 8.26 -30.51 -6.88
N ARG A 39 7.73 -29.43 -6.29
CA ARG A 39 6.29 -29.20 -6.18
C ARG A 39 5.84 -28.00 -7.03
N PRO A 40 4.63 -28.04 -7.62
CA PRO A 40 4.00 -26.87 -8.22
C PRO A 40 3.66 -25.85 -7.12
N VAL A 41 3.67 -24.57 -7.48
CA VAL A 41 3.34 -23.45 -6.58
C VAL A 41 1.93 -23.64 -5.99
N ARG A 42 1.82 -23.81 -4.67
CA ARG A 42 0.53 -23.82 -3.94
C ARG A 42 0.07 -22.39 -3.68
N GLU A 43 -1.19 -22.20 -3.31
CA GLU A 43 -1.73 -20.86 -2.98
C GLU A 43 -0.95 -20.17 -1.85
N GLN A 44 -0.54 -20.93 -0.83
CA GLN A 44 0.38 -20.48 0.22
C GLN A 44 1.76 -20.05 -0.31
N ASP A 45 2.23 -20.63 -1.43
CA ASP A 45 3.51 -20.31 -2.06
C ASP A 45 3.39 -19.15 -3.07
N ARG A 46 2.16 -18.71 -3.39
CA ARG A 46 1.86 -17.49 -4.18
C ARG A 46 1.92 -16.22 -3.35
N THR A 47 2.23 -16.31 -2.04
CA THR A 47 2.53 -15.15 -1.20
C THR A 47 3.95 -14.60 -1.49
N THR A 48 4.28 -14.42 -2.76
CA THR A 48 5.47 -13.68 -3.14
C THR A 48 5.15 -12.20 -2.94
N CYS A 49 5.77 -11.57 -1.95
CA CYS A 49 5.66 -10.13 -1.78
C CYS A 49 6.14 -9.44 -3.07
N CYS A 50 5.24 -8.69 -3.71
CA CYS A 50 5.55 -7.86 -4.88
C CYS A 50 5.67 -6.38 -4.50
N CYS A 51 5.98 -6.06 -3.25
CA CYS A 51 6.20 -4.68 -2.87
C CYS A 51 7.51 -4.18 -3.51
N ARG A 52 7.53 -2.88 -3.84
CA ARG A 52 8.68 -2.25 -4.49
C ARG A 52 9.96 -2.46 -3.70
N TYR A 53 9.93 -2.21 -2.39
CA TYR A 53 11.09 -2.32 -1.51
C TYR A 53 11.72 -3.72 -1.53
N HIS A 54 10.91 -4.77 -1.53
CA HIS A 54 11.39 -6.16 -1.57
C HIS A 54 11.98 -6.54 -2.92
N ILE A 55 11.36 -6.09 -4.02
CA ILE A 55 11.87 -6.34 -5.37
C ILE A 55 13.19 -5.58 -5.57
N GLU A 56 13.23 -4.28 -5.25
CA GLU A 56 14.44 -3.45 -5.35
C GLU A 56 15.58 -4.01 -4.51
N PHE A 57 15.32 -4.33 -3.24
CA PHE A 57 16.35 -4.90 -2.37
C PHE A 57 16.84 -6.26 -2.88
N ARG A 58 15.93 -7.15 -3.33
CA ARG A 58 16.31 -8.45 -3.89
C ARG A 58 17.17 -8.31 -5.15
N THR A 59 16.81 -7.41 -6.06
CA THR A 59 17.54 -7.18 -7.30
C THR A 59 18.94 -6.63 -7.01
N ILE A 60 19.04 -5.57 -6.21
CA ILE A 60 20.33 -4.95 -5.84
C ILE A 60 21.20 -5.93 -5.05
N PHE A 61 20.63 -6.63 -4.07
CA PHE A 61 21.34 -7.65 -3.30
C PHE A 61 21.94 -8.72 -4.22
N SER A 62 21.14 -9.27 -5.13
CA SER A 62 21.58 -10.34 -6.03
C SER A 62 22.71 -9.88 -6.95
N GLU A 63 22.60 -8.67 -7.50
CA GLU A 63 23.65 -8.13 -8.36
C GLU A 63 24.92 -7.79 -7.56
N CYS A 64 24.82 -7.17 -6.38
CA CYS A 64 25.98 -6.91 -5.52
C CYS A 64 26.71 -8.21 -5.15
N MET A 65 25.99 -9.26 -4.75
CA MET A 65 26.60 -10.55 -4.38
C MET A 65 27.26 -11.24 -5.58
N LYS A 66 26.68 -11.09 -6.78
CA LYS A 66 27.27 -11.57 -8.03
C LYS A 66 28.56 -10.81 -8.35
N GLN A 67 28.58 -9.49 -8.24
CA GLN A 67 29.78 -8.68 -8.49
C GLN A 67 30.88 -8.97 -7.47
N ARG A 68 30.52 -9.08 -6.18
CA ARG A 68 31.44 -9.53 -5.12
C ARG A 68 32.07 -10.88 -5.45
N LYS A 69 31.28 -11.84 -5.92
CA LYS A 69 31.77 -13.16 -6.34
C LYS A 69 32.77 -13.06 -7.50
N LEU A 70 32.49 -12.24 -8.50
CA LEU A 70 33.39 -12.04 -9.66
C LEU A 70 34.73 -11.43 -9.25
N ILE A 71 34.71 -10.44 -8.34
CA ILE A 71 35.94 -9.86 -7.77
C ILE A 71 36.74 -10.91 -7.00
N LEU A 72 36.07 -11.70 -6.15
CA LEU A 72 36.74 -12.76 -5.39
C LEU A 72 37.34 -13.86 -6.28
N GLU A 73 36.74 -14.13 -7.43
CA GLU A 73 37.27 -15.09 -8.41
C GLU A 73 38.54 -14.59 -9.11
N SER A 74 38.73 -13.28 -9.24
CA SER A 74 39.96 -12.67 -9.79
C SER A 74 41.02 -12.34 -8.74
N THR A 75 40.73 -12.53 -7.45
CA THR A 75 41.62 -12.14 -6.34
C THR A 75 42.57 -13.27 -5.94
N HIS A 76 43.84 -12.93 -5.69
CA HIS A 76 44.81 -13.87 -5.09
C HIS A 76 44.43 -14.15 -3.62
N ASP A 77 44.66 -15.36 -3.11
CA ASP A 77 44.26 -15.74 -1.74
C ASP A 77 42.76 -15.64 -1.44
N ARG A 78 41.91 -15.99 -2.43
CA ARG A 78 40.44 -15.97 -2.35
C ARG A 78 39.88 -16.42 -1.00
N ALA A 79 40.36 -17.53 -0.43
CA ALA A 79 39.84 -18.07 0.82
C ALA A 79 40.00 -17.11 2.02
N ILE A 80 41.10 -16.34 2.05
CA ILE A 80 41.38 -15.35 3.11
C ILE A 80 40.50 -14.11 2.89
N VAL A 81 40.38 -13.65 1.65
CA VAL A 81 39.58 -12.47 1.30
C VAL A 81 38.08 -12.74 1.50
N GLU A 82 37.59 -13.92 1.10
CA GLU A 82 36.20 -14.35 1.28
C GLU A 82 35.82 -14.49 2.77
N ALA A 83 36.77 -14.87 3.63
CA ALA A 83 36.53 -14.90 5.08
C ALA A 83 36.30 -13.49 5.68
N ARG A 84 36.89 -12.45 5.08
CA ARG A 84 36.71 -11.04 5.48
C ARG A 84 35.53 -10.37 4.77
N TYR A 85 35.27 -10.76 3.53
CA TYR A 85 34.23 -10.19 2.66
C TYR A 85 33.30 -11.31 2.16
N PRO A 86 32.46 -11.89 3.04
CA PRO A 86 31.66 -13.04 2.69
C PRO A 86 30.63 -12.73 1.59
N ILE A 87 30.35 -13.73 0.77
CA ILE A 87 29.21 -13.74 -0.15
C ILE A 87 27.99 -14.23 0.63
N PHE A 88 27.03 -13.35 0.88
CA PHE A 88 25.80 -13.70 1.58
C PHE A 88 24.88 -14.52 0.67
N LYS A 89 24.40 -15.67 1.17
CA LYS A 89 23.47 -16.54 0.43
C LYS A 89 22.04 -16.06 0.55
N SER A 90 21.74 -15.32 1.62
CA SER A 90 20.42 -14.75 1.88
C SER A 90 20.51 -13.36 2.47
N GLN A 91 19.41 -12.60 2.34
CA GLN A 91 19.25 -11.31 3.00
C GLN A 91 19.34 -11.43 4.53
N ALA A 92 18.89 -12.57 5.09
CA ALA A 92 18.95 -12.84 6.51
C ALA A 92 20.39 -12.92 7.03
N ASP A 93 21.32 -13.47 6.25
CA ASP A 93 22.74 -13.53 6.61
C ASP A 93 23.34 -12.12 6.68
N MET A 94 23.00 -11.25 5.72
CA MET A 94 23.41 -9.84 5.71
C MET A 94 22.80 -9.04 6.87
N PHE A 95 21.58 -9.37 7.28
CA PHE A 95 20.98 -8.77 8.47
C PHE A 95 21.70 -9.22 9.74
N ALA A 96 22.08 -10.50 9.82
CA ALA A 96 22.83 -11.02 10.98
C ALA A 96 24.21 -10.36 11.13
N GLU A 97 24.85 -9.99 10.01
CA GLU A 97 26.12 -9.25 10.01
C GLU A 97 25.95 -7.80 10.49
N THR A 98 24.85 -7.15 10.10
CA THR A 98 24.65 -5.71 10.35
C THR A 98 23.78 -5.38 11.56
N LEU A 99 23.23 -6.38 12.24
CA LEU A 99 22.39 -6.24 13.43
C LEU A 99 22.98 -7.00 14.60
N CYS A 100 22.72 -6.54 15.82
CA CYS A 100 23.08 -7.32 17.00
C CYS A 100 22.42 -8.71 16.96
N PRO A 101 23.07 -9.76 17.49
CA PRO A 101 22.46 -11.08 17.60
C PRO A 101 21.09 -11.01 18.30
N LYS A 102 20.18 -11.89 17.87
CA LYS A 102 18.92 -12.08 18.59
C LYS A 102 19.25 -12.52 20.02
N GLY A 103 18.56 -11.95 21.01
CA GLY A 103 18.75 -12.36 22.41
C GLY A 103 18.40 -13.84 22.62
N THR A 104 18.92 -14.45 23.68
CA THR A 104 18.61 -15.85 24.02
C THR A 104 17.09 -16.06 24.08
N ASN A 105 16.59 -17.07 23.36
CA ASN A 105 15.16 -17.40 23.23
C ASN A 105 14.28 -16.30 22.60
N LYS A 106 14.83 -15.34 21.84
CA LYS A 106 14.04 -14.37 21.06
C LYS A 106 14.01 -14.73 19.56
N GLU A 107 12.82 -14.76 18.97
CA GLU A 107 12.63 -15.02 17.53
C GLU A 107 12.98 -13.80 16.65
N HIS A 108 12.92 -12.60 17.21
CA HIS A 108 13.08 -11.34 16.51
C HIS A 108 14.28 -10.52 17.02
N TYR A 109 14.83 -9.70 16.12
CA TYR A 109 15.81 -8.67 16.47
C TYR A 109 15.15 -7.59 17.33
N LYS A 110 15.93 -6.91 18.17
CA LYS A 110 15.42 -5.78 18.95
C LYS A 110 14.97 -4.65 18.04
N THR A 111 13.87 -3.98 18.41
CA THR A 111 13.30 -2.84 17.69
C THR A 111 14.31 -1.71 17.47
N GLU A 112 15.19 -1.44 18.44
CA GLU A 112 16.26 -0.45 18.32
C GLU A 112 17.30 -0.79 17.23
N CYS A 113 17.59 -2.09 17.03
CA CYS A 113 18.52 -2.54 15.99
C CYS A 113 17.86 -2.42 14.62
N LEU A 114 16.62 -2.91 14.49
CA LEU A 114 15.85 -2.85 13.25
C LEU A 114 15.67 -1.42 12.74
N ASN A 115 15.44 -0.47 13.65
CA ASN A 115 15.27 0.95 13.33
C ASN A 115 16.59 1.75 13.29
N ARG A 116 17.75 1.07 13.33
CA ARG A 116 19.09 1.70 13.29
C ARG A 116 19.33 2.77 14.38
N LYS A 117 18.75 2.57 15.56
CA LYS A 117 18.95 3.42 16.76
C LYS A 117 19.98 2.83 17.73
N CYS A 118 20.34 1.56 17.56
CA CYS A 118 21.36 0.88 18.37
C CYS A 118 22.76 1.39 18.01
N GLN A 119 23.60 1.63 19.03
CA GLN A 119 24.99 2.08 18.84
C GLN A 119 25.97 0.94 18.51
N ASN A 120 25.59 -0.32 18.77
CA ASN A 120 26.48 -1.49 18.64
C ASN A 120 26.35 -2.23 17.31
N CYS A 121 25.41 -1.85 16.46
CA CYS A 121 25.25 -2.44 15.14
C CYS A 121 24.86 -1.38 14.12
N GLY A 122 25.19 -1.61 12.86
CA GLY A 122 24.89 -0.66 11.82
C GLY A 122 25.24 -1.20 10.43
N VAL A 123 24.82 -0.45 9.43
CA VAL A 123 25.15 -0.73 8.02
C VAL A 123 26.66 -0.70 7.80
N ALA A 124 27.40 0.11 8.57
CA ALA A 124 28.86 0.21 8.53
C ALA A 124 29.60 -1.08 8.90
N ASN A 125 28.93 -2.05 9.56
CA ASN A 125 29.52 -3.36 9.82
C ASN A 125 29.65 -4.20 8.54
N LEU A 126 28.89 -3.87 7.49
CA LEU A 126 29.03 -4.51 6.20
C LEU A 126 30.32 -4.01 5.53
N LEU A 127 31.38 -4.79 5.66
CA LEU A 127 32.65 -4.47 5.02
C LEU A 127 32.55 -4.59 3.50
N LEU A 128 33.10 -3.60 2.81
CA LEU A 128 33.22 -3.55 1.37
C LEU A 128 34.69 -3.63 0.93
N MET A 129 34.96 -4.35 -0.16
CA MET A 129 36.28 -4.39 -0.79
C MET A 129 36.61 -3.02 -1.44
N PRO A 130 37.89 -2.70 -1.71
CA PRO A 130 38.26 -1.46 -2.39
C PRO A 130 37.52 -1.24 -3.72
N GLU A 131 37.41 -2.29 -4.53
CA GLU A 131 36.70 -2.30 -5.81
C GLU A 131 35.20 -2.02 -5.64
N GLU A 132 34.60 -2.47 -4.53
CA GLU A 132 33.19 -2.24 -4.21
C GLU A 132 32.90 -0.83 -3.70
N ASN A 133 33.95 -0.05 -3.39
CA ASN A 133 33.82 1.36 -3.05
C ASN A 133 34.15 2.29 -4.22
N ASP A 134 34.64 1.73 -5.33
CA ASP A 134 35.13 2.51 -6.45
C ASP A 134 33.98 3.15 -7.26
N THR A 135 34.00 4.47 -7.31
CA THR A 135 33.03 5.27 -8.06
C THR A 135 33.69 6.15 -9.12
N THR A 136 34.96 5.91 -9.47
CA THR A 136 35.61 6.69 -10.53
C THR A 136 35.07 6.32 -11.92
N ASP A 137 35.43 7.12 -12.92
CA ASP A 137 35.02 6.86 -14.31
C ASP A 137 35.64 5.57 -14.86
N GLU A 138 36.77 5.14 -14.31
CA GLU A 138 37.46 3.88 -14.63
C GLU A 138 36.86 2.66 -13.89
N ALA A 139 35.99 2.89 -12.90
CA ALA A 139 35.37 1.83 -12.12
C ALA A 139 34.52 0.90 -13.00
N ILE A 140 34.42 -0.36 -12.58
CA ILE A 140 33.63 -1.40 -13.25
C ILE A 140 32.18 -0.91 -13.39
N GLU A 141 31.69 -0.97 -14.63
CA GLU A 141 30.32 -0.64 -14.95
C GLU A 141 29.46 -1.91 -14.97
N VAL A 142 28.38 -1.88 -14.20
CA VAL A 142 27.46 -2.99 -14.02
C VAL A 142 26.10 -2.58 -14.58
N THR A 143 25.59 -3.33 -15.54
CA THR A 143 24.24 -3.14 -16.08
C THR A 143 23.26 -3.97 -15.28
N TRP A 144 22.31 -3.30 -14.61
CA TRP A 144 21.31 -3.93 -13.76
C TRP A 144 19.95 -3.24 -13.90
N GLU A 145 18.90 -3.87 -13.38
CA GLU A 145 17.53 -3.36 -13.47
C GLU A 145 17.21 -2.46 -12.28
N LYS A 146 17.01 -1.18 -12.55
CA LYS A 146 16.60 -0.16 -11.58
C LYS A 146 15.21 0.36 -11.93
N PHE A 147 14.37 0.57 -10.92
CA PHE A 147 13.07 1.21 -11.13
C PHE A 147 13.24 2.71 -11.34
N GLU A 148 12.97 3.19 -12.55
CA GLU A 148 12.98 4.61 -12.92
C GLU A 148 11.65 5.01 -13.55
N TYR A 149 11.30 6.28 -13.45
CA TYR A 149 10.14 6.82 -14.14
C TYR A 149 10.45 6.91 -15.64
N VAL A 150 9.62 6.27 -16.45
CA VAL A 150 9.73 6.25 -17.90
C VAL A 150 8.48 6.87 -18.48
N ASN A 151 8.64 7.77 -19.46
CA ASN A 151 7.53 8.31 -20.22
C ASN A 151 6.90 7.18 -21.05
N VAL A 152 5.70 6.76 -20.68
CA VAL A 152 4.95 5.76 -21.43
C VAL A 152 3.76 6.49 -22.05
N CYS A 153 3.88 6.76 -23.36
CA CYS A 153 2.95 7.47 -24.24
C CYS A 153 3.22 8.98 -24.44
N THR A 154 2.81 9.48 -25.60
CA THR A 154 2.92 10.89 -26.07
C THR A 154 2.16 11.93 -25.23
N LYS A 155 1.51 11.52 -24.13
CA LYS A 155 0.74 12.37 -23.21
C LYS A 155 1.40 12.53 -21.83
N GLY A 156 2.73 12.42 -21.72
CA GLY A 156 3.47 12.83 -20.52
C GLY A 156 3.33 11.94 -19.26
N ASN A 157 2.55 10.85 -19.30
CA ASN A 157 2.41 9.96 -18.13
C ASN A 157 3.72 9.22 -17.83
N LEU A 158 4.34 9.54 -16.69
CA LEU A 158 5.51 8.85 -16.18
C LEU A 158 5.08 7.58 -15.43
N LYS A 159 5.53 6.42 -15.91
CA LYS A 159 5.34 5.14 -15.23
C LYS A 159 6.66 4.66 -14.67
N LYS A 160 6.71 4.35 -13.37
CA LYS A 160 7.89 3.73 -12.77
C LYS A 160 8.01 2.28 -13.27
N MET A 161 9.05 2.02 -14.06
CA MET A 161 9.31 0.73 -14.71
C MET A 161 10.73 0.26 -14.41
N PRO A 162 10.98 -1.06 -14.40
CA PRO A 162 12.36 -1.56 -14.36
C PRO A 162 13.06 -1.21 -15.67
N VAL A 163 14.14 -0.44 -15.57
CA VAL A 163 15.00 -0.02 -16.68
C VAL A 163 16.39 -0.59 -16.46
N LYS A 164 16.98 -1.15 -17.52
CA LYS A 164 18.38 -1.59 -17.49
C LYS A 164 19.28 -0.36 -17.58
N LYS A 165 20.10 -0.15 -16.55
CA LYS A 165 20.98 1.01 -16.47
C LYS A 165 22.41 0.58 -16.15
N PRO A 166 23.41 1.08 -16.89
CA PRO A 166 24.80 0.96 -16.47
C PRO A 166 25.02 1.81 -15.21
N THR A 167 25.65 1.24 -14.20
CA THR A 167 25.99 1.93 -12.95
C THR A 167 27.36 1.50 -12.48
N LYS A 168 28.17 2.44 -12.00
CA LYS A 168 29.46 2.12 -11.38
C LYS A 168 29.27 1.22 -10.16
N ILE A 169 30.14 0.23 -10.00
CA ILE A 169 30.03 -0.77 -8.93
C ILE A 169 29.94 -0.14 -7.54
N GLY A 170 30.73 0.91 -7.22
CA GLY A 170 30.63 1.58 -5.93
C GLY A 170 29.30 2.29 -5.70
N THR A 171 28.69 2.82 -6.76
CA THR A 171 27.34 3.41 -6.68
C THR A 171 26.28 2.33 -6.45
N LEU A 172 26.43 1.16 -7.06
CA LEU A 172 25.55 0.01 -6.82
C LEU A 172 25.59 -0.43 -5.36
N PHE A 173 26.78 -0.56 -4.76
CA PHE A 173 26.92 -0.90 -3.34
C PHE A 173 26.43 0.21 -2.41
N LYS A 174 26.59 1.48 -2.76
CA LYS A 174 25.96 2.60 -2.02
C LYS A 174 24.45 2.45 -1.95
N PHE A 175 23.79 2.13 -3.07
CA PHE A 175 22.33 1.86 -3.07
C PHE A 175 21.95 0.67 -2.18
N LEU A 176 22.76 -0.40 -2.16
CA LEU A 176 22.55 -1.52 -1.25
C LEU A 176 22.58 -1.06 0.21
N LEU A 177 23.59 -0.28 0.61
CA LEU A 177 23.74 0.23 1.98
C LEU A 177 22.57 1.16 2.37
N GLU A 178 22.15 2.04 1.46
CA GLU A 178 21.01 2.92 1.66
C GLU A 178 19.73 2.13 1.91
N LEU A 179 19.42 1.13 1.09
CA LEU A 179 18.25 0.28 1.32
C LEU A 179 18.39 -0.56 2.60
N LEU A 180 19.58 -1.08 2.89
CA LEU A 180 19.84 -1.87 4.10
C LEU A 180 19.64 -1.07 5.40
N SER A 181 19.65 0.25 5.34
CA SER A 181 19.37 1.11 6.48
C SER A 181 17.90 1.04 6.95
N THR A 182 16.95 0.83 6.03
CA THR A 182 15.51 0.86 6.34
C THR A 182 14.83 -0.50 6.14
N PHE A 183 15.31 -1.31 5.19
CA PHE A 183 14.69 -2.55 4.76
C PHE A 183 14.47 -3.60 5.86
N PRO A 184 15.41 -3.84 6.81
CA PRO A 184 15.18 -4.81 7.89
C PRO A 184 13.95 -4.47 8.74
N SER A 185 13.71 -3.19 9.02
CA SER A 185 12.54 -2.75 9.77
C SER A 185 11.24 -2.99 8.99
N HIS A 186 11.24 -2.69 7.69
CA HIS A 186 10.09 -2.88 6.80
C HIS A 186 9.75 -4.36 6.65
N GLN A 187 10.75 -5.20 6.39
CA GLN A 187 10.61 -6.66 6.31
C GLN A 187 10.05 -7.23 7.61
N PHE A 188 10.52 -6.75 8.77
CA PHE A 188 9.99 -7.17 10.07
C PHE A 188 8.52 -6.81 10.24
N ARG A 189 8.13 -5.55 9.99
CA ARG A 189 6.73 -5.10 10.15
C ARG A 189 5.78 -5.84 9.22
N ALA A 190 6.17 -6.01 7.95
CA ALA A 190 5.40 -6.79 6.99
C ALA A 190 5.19 -8.24 7.41
N ALA A 191 6.26 -8.92 7.86
CA ALA A 191 6.17 -10.29 8.36
C ALA A 191 5.31 -10.38 9.62
N TRP A 192 5.49 -9.44 10.55
CA TRP A 192 4.76 -9.38 11.81
C TRP A 192 3.25 -9.21 11.58
N GLN A 193 2.82 -8.22 10.79
CA GLN A 193 1.39 -7.99 10.54
C GLN A 193 0.72 -9.18 9.85
N ASN A 194 1.41 -9.83 8.90
CA ASN A 194 0.91 -11.06 8.27
C ASN A 194 0.82 -12.23 9.26
N GLN A 195 1.79 -12.36 10.16
CA GLN A 195 1.73 -13.36 11.24
C GLN A 195 0.57 -13.08 12.20
N GLN A 196 0.31 -11.81 12.52
CA GLN A 196 -0.80 -11.41 13.39
C GLN A 196 -2.16 -11.73 12.77
N LEU A 197 -2.33 -11.55 11.45
CA LEU A 197 -3.54 -11.99 10.74
C LEU A 197 -3.74 -13.51 10.85
N LYS A 198 -2.68 -14.29 10.61
CA LYS A 198 -2.75 -15.75 10.74
C LYS A 198 -3.10 -16.16 12.18
N ALA A 199 -2.50 -15.49 13.17
CA ALA A 199 -2.74 -15.76 14.58
C ALA A 199 -4.21 -15.52 14.98
N ILE A 200 -4.84 -14.42 14.53
CA ILE A 200 -6.24 -14.15 14.84
C ILE A 200 -7.20 -15.08 14.08
N ILE A 201 -6.89 -15.48 12.84
CA ILE A 201 -7.70 -16.47 12.11
C ILE A 201 -7.66 -17.83 12.83
N SER A 202 -6.50 -18.24 13.34
CA SER A 202 -6.34 -19.52 14.05
C SER A 202 -6.92 -19.53 15.47
N ASN A 203 -7.09 -18.37 16.10
CA ASN A 203 -7.60 -18.23 17.47
C ASN A 203 -8.84 -17.33 17.51
N LEU A 204 -9.66 -17.38 16.46
CA LEU A 204 -10.87 -16.56 16.41
C LEU A 204 -11.82 -17.00 17.53
N SER A 205 -12.27 -16.05 18.35
CA SER A 205 -13.22 -16.35 19.43
C SER A 205 -14.61 -16.56 18.87
N ALA A 206 -15.45 -17.29 19.61
CA ALA A 206 -16.88 -17.36 19.30
C ALA A 206 -17.47 -15.94 19.21
N ASN A 207 -18.33 -15.72 18.22
CA ASN A 207 -18.96 -14.43 17.93
C ASN A 207 -18.02 -13.31 17.44
N ASP A 208 -16.72 -13.54 17.31
CA ASP A 208 -15.84 -12.59 16.64
C ASP A 208 -15.93 -12.77 15.11
N CYS A 209 -15.66 -11.70 14.37
CA CYS A 209 -15.65 -11.71 12.91
C CYS A 209 -14.40 -11.01 12.39
N ILE A 210 -13.76 -11.56 11.36
CA ILE A 210 -12.64 -10.91 10.67
C ILE A 210 -13.09 -10.50 9.28
N CYS A 211 -12.88 -9.24 8.90
CA CYS A 211 -13.07 -8.77 7.54
C CYS A 211 -11.74 -8.26 6.97
N ILE A 212 -11.31 -8.79 5.83
CA ILE A 212 -10.15 -8.28 5.08
C ILE A 212 -10.69 -7.50 3.88
N HIS A 213 -10.53 -6.18 3.91
CA HIS A 213 -11.10 -5.26 2.93
C HIS A 213 -10.07 -4.80 1.90
N ASP A 214 -10.53 -4.60 0.66
CA ASP A 214 -9.77 -3.97 -0.41
C ASP A 214 -10.70 -3.43 -1.50
N PHE A 215 -10.27 -2.35 -2.15
CA PHE A 215 -10.87 -1.89 -3.39
C PHE A 215 -10.18 -2.57 -4.56
N SER A 216 -10.90 -3.45 -5.26
CA SER A 216 -10.41 -3.95 -6.53
C SER A 216 -10.43 -2.82 -7.54
N GLU A 217 -9.40 -2.72 -8.39
CA GLU A 217 -9.39 -1.85 -9.57
C GLU A 217 -10.75 -1.94 -10.31
N ASN A 218 -11.27 -0.79 -10.69
CA ASN A 218 -12.57 -0.66 -11.36
C ASN A 218 -12.68 -1.60 -12.56
N PHE A 219 -13.85 -2.23 -12.70
CA PHE A 219 -14.15 -3.02 -13.88
C PHE A 219 -14.61 -2.09 -14.99
N ARG A 220 -13.91 -2.13 -16.14
CA ARG A 220 -14.26 -1.36 -17.32
C ARG A 220 -15.22 -2.16 -18.18
N CYS A 221 -16.46 -1.70 -18.28
CA CYS A 221 -17.43 -2.28 -19.21
C CYS A 221 -16.90 -2.10 -20.64
N SER A 222 -16.75 -3.22 -21.36
CA SER A 222 -16.34 -3.21 -22.75
C SER A 222 -17.39 -3.90 -23.61
N ALA A 223 -17.70 -3.32 -24.76
CA ALA A 223 -18.52 -3.94 -25.79
C ALA A 223 -17.60 -4.69 -26.77
N ARG A 224 -18.05 -5.84 -27.30
CA ARG A 224 -17.25 -6.61 -28.26
C ARG A 224 -17.16 -5.92 -29.64
N GLU A 225 -18.18 -5.14 -29.99
CA GLU A 225 -18.25 -4.34 -31.21
C GLU A 225 -18.37 -2.87 -30.76
N GLU A 226 -17.24 -2.21 -30.53
CA GLU A 226 -17.21 -0.81 -30.13
C GLU A 226 -17.40 0.07 -31.38
N ILE A 227 -18.46 0.88 -31.38
CA ILE A 227 -18.58 1.98 -32.33
C ILE A 227 -17.47 2.99 -31.98
N GLN A 228 -16.84 3.59 -32.99
CA GLN A 228 -15.66 4.46 -32.81
C GLN A 228 -15.88 5.62 -31.83
N SER A 229 -17.14 6.01 -31.55
CA SER A 229 -17.54 7.03 -30.58
C SER A 229 -17.54 6.56 -29.12
N SER A 230 -17.65 5.25 -28.85
CA SER A 230 -17.66 4.68 -27.48
C SER A 230 -16.25 4.58 -26.85
N TYR A 231 -15.21 4.99 -27.57
CA TYR A 231 -13.83 4.99 -27.08
C TYR A 231 -13.53 6.08 -26.04
N PHE A 232 -14.35 7.14 -25.96
CA PHE A 232 -14.04 8.33 -25.16
C PHE A 232 -14.59 8.28 -23.72
N GLN A 233 -15.60 7.47 -23.41
CA GLN A 233 -16.13 7.28 -22.05
C GLN A 233 -16.59 5.83 -21.88
N ARG A 234 -15.85 5.03 -21.09
CA ARG A 234 -16.26 3.66 -20.72
C ARG A 234 -16.88 3.70 -19.35
N THR A 235 -18.04 3.06 -19.19
CA THR A 235 -18.65 2.88 -17.86
C THR A 235 -17.70 2.08 -16.98
N GLU A 236 -17.30 2.66 -15.86
CA GLU A 236 -16.52 1.99 -14.83
C GLU A 236 -17.45 1.49 -13.72
N VAL A 237 -17.11 0.34 -13.16
CA VAL A 237 -17.84 -0.30 -12.08
C VAL A 237 -16.90 -0.46 -10.89
N SER A 238 -17.23 0.17 -9.78
CA SER A 238 -16.50 0.02 -8.54
C SER A 238 -16.81 -1.34 -7.92
N LEU A 239 -15.75 -2.04 -7.53
CA LEU A 239 -15.82 -3.36 -6.92
C LEU A 239 -15.03 -3.36 -5.62
N HIS A 240 -15.75 -3.33 -4.49
CA HIS A 240 -15.15 -3.53 -3.19
C HIS A 240 -15.22 -5.01 -2.80
N VAL A 241 -14.14 -5.56 -2.24
CA VAL A 241 -14.02 -6.95 -1.83
C VAL A 241 -13.74 -7.03 -0.33
N SER A 242 -14.49 -7.87 0.37
CA SER A 242 -14.26 -8.20 1.78
C SER A 242 -14.17 -9.72 1.94
N ILE A 243 -13.07 -10.23 2.50
CA ILE A 243 -12.95 -11.64 2.88
C ILE A 243 -13.39 -11.76 4.33
N ILE A 244 -14.45 -12.53 4.55
CA ILE A 244 -15.06 -12.69 5.88
C ILE A 244 -14.61 -14.03 6.45
N TYR A 245 -14.09 -14.02 7.68
CA TYR A 245 -13.89 -15.20 8.51
C TYR A 245 -14.79 -15.11 9.74
N ARG A 246 -15.59 -16.15 9.97
CA ARG A 246 -16.51 -16.24 11.09
C ARG A 246 -16.70 -17.69 11.51
N HIS A 247 -17.24 -17.91 12.71
CA HIS A 247 -17.69 -19.24 13.10
C HIS A 247 -18.90 -19.68 12.24
N ALA A 248 -19.01 -20.98 11.99
CA ALA A 248 -20.18 -21.56 11.32
C ALA A 248 -21.45 -21.37 12.17
N VAL A 249 -22.56 -21.10 11.51
CA VAL A 249 -23.90 -21.01 12.10
C VAL A 249 -24.68 -22.24 11.66
N LEU A 250 -25.16 -23.05 12.60
CA LEU A 250 -25.81 -24.33 12.29
C LEU A 250 -26.97 -24.19 11.29
N GLU A 251 -27.84 -23.21 11.50
CA GLU A 251 -29.03 -22.98 10.66
C GLU A 251 -28.69 -22.53 9.23
N TYR A 252 -27.53 -21.89 9.02
CA TYR A 252 -27.14 -21.29 7.74
C TYR A 252 -26.05 -22.07 6.99
N ASP A 253 -25.13 -22.69 7.73
CA ASP A 253 -24.00 -23.45 7.19
C ASP A 253 -24.19 -24.97 7.31
N GLY A 254 -25.22 -25.43 8.03
CA GLY A 254 -25.47 -26.86 8.28
C GLY A 254 -24.41 -27.52 9.18
N LYS A 255 -23.56 -26.70 9.83
CA LYS A 255 -22.48 -27.11 10.72
C LYS A 255 -22.45 -26.18 11.91
N ASP A 256 -22.38 -26.77 13.09
CA ASP A 256 -22.21 -26.03 14.33
C ASP A 256 -20.73 -25.69 14.58
N SER A 257 -20.48 -24.67 15.39
CA SER A 257 -19.13 -24.22 15.74
C SER A 257 -19.07 -23.89 17.21
N THR A 258 -18.25 -24.60 17.97
CA THR A 258 -18.05 -24.36 19.40
C THR A 258 -16.64 -23.89 19.68
N THR A 259 -16.39 -23.41 20.90
CA THR A 259 -15.06 -22.99 21.34
C THR A 259 -14.06 -24.16 21.33
N GLU A 260 -14.50 -25.38 21.65
CA GLU A 260 -13.65 -26.58 21.67
C GLU A 260 -13.42 -27.17 20.28
N ASN A 261 -14.37 -26.99 19.37
CA ASN A 261 -14.29 -27.46 17.98
C ASN A 261 -14.72 -26.36 17.01
N PRO A 262 -13.84 -25.36 16.77
CA PRO A 262 -14.16 -24.23 15.92
C PRO A 262 -14.23 -24.65 14.45
N ASN A 263 -15.39 -24.44 13.83
CA ASN A 263 -15.58 -24.53 12.39
C ASN A 263 -15.56 -23.11 11.82
N ILE A 264 -14.40 -22.69 11.29
CA ILE A 264 -14.24 -21.36 10.69
C ILE A 264 -14.66 -21.39 9.22
N ILE A 265 -15.62 -20.54 8.87
CA ILE A 265 -16.09 -20.33 7.51
C ILE A 265 -15.36 -19.14 6.89
N LYS A 266 -14.92 -19.31 5.64
CA LYS A 266 -14.35 -18.24 4.81
C LYS A 266 -15.33 -17.90 3.68
N GLU A 267 -15.74 -16.64 3.59
CA GLU A 267 -16.68 -16.15 2.57
C GLU A 267 -16.07 -14.96 1.83
N HIS A 268 -16.46 -14.78 0.57
CA HIS A 268 -16.10 -13.58 -0.18
C HIS A 268 -17.33 -12.70 -0.34
N PHE A 269 -17.25 -11.48 0.13
CA PHE A 269 -18.32 -10.50 0.09
C PHE A 269 -17.93 -9.37 -0.87
N PHE A 270 -18.83 -9.05 -1.79
CA PHE A 270 -18.59 -8.06 -2.84
C PHE A 270 -19.66 -6.98 -2.77
N VAL A 271 -19.21 -5.74 -2.80
CA VAL A 271 -20.07 -4.58 -3.02
C VAL A 271 -19.77 -4.03 -4.41
N VAL A 272 -20.80 -3.96 -5.24
CA VAL A 272 -20.78 -3.45 -6.60
C VAL A 272 -21.51 -2.11 -6.62
N SER A 273 -20.89 -1.07 -7.18
CA SER A 273 -21.50 0.26 -7.25
C SER A 273 -21.12 1.01 -8.52
N ASN A 274 -21.97 1.97 -8.90
CA ASN A 274 -21.66 2.99 -9.90
C ASN A 274 -20.78 4.12 -9.32
N ASP A 275 -20.64 4.21 -8.00
CA ASP A 275 -19.87 5.25 -7.32
C ASP A 275 -18.36 4.95 -7.34
N ASP A 276 -17.55 5.87 -7.84
CA ASP A 276 -16.09 5.73 -8.02
C ASP A 276 -15.26 6.59 -7.06
N LYS A 277 -15.89 7.26 -6.09
CA LYS A 277 -15.17 8.19 -5.20
C LYS A 277 -14.27 7.49 -4.19
N HIS A 278 -14.62 6.24 -3.83
CA HIS A 278 -13.89 5.39 -2.87
C HIS A 278 -13.56 6.10 -1.53
N ASP A 279 -14.43 7.03 -1.14
CA ASP A 279 -14.25 7.87 0.05
C ASP A 279 -14.66 7.14 1.36
N HIS A 280 -14.55 7.85 2.48
CA HIS A 280 -14.92 7.31 3.78
C HIS A 280 -16.42 6.98 3.91
N HIS A 281 -17.31 7.62 3.13
CA HIS A 281 -18.73 7.27 3.11
C HIS A 281 -18.95 5.93 2.42
N PHE A 282 -18.25 5.68 1.31
CA PHE A 282 -18.27 4.38 0.65
C PHE A 282 -17.82 3.28 1.63
N VAL A 283 -16.70 3.49 2.31
CA VAL A 283 -16.18 2.55 3.31
C VAL A 283 -17.21 2.27 4.40
N HIS A 284 -17.85 3.31 4.94
CA HIS A 284 -18.87 3.15 5.99
C HIS A 284 -20.09 2.36 5.49
N GLU A 285 -20.56 2.64 4.28
CA GLU A 285 -21.69 1.92 3.68
C GLU A 285 -21.34 0.44 3.42
N VAL A 286 -20.12 0.13 2.99
CA VAL A 286 -19.64 -1.26 2.90
C VAL A 286 -19.71 -1.96 4.25
N GLN A 287 -19.28 -1.31 5.33
CA GLN A 287 -19.37 -1.87 6.68
C GLN A 287 -20.83 -2.10 7.09
N ASN A 288 -21.75 -1.19 6.72
CA ASN A 288 -23.18 -1.36 6.96
C ASN A 288 -23.75 -2.58 6.20
N GLN A 289 -23.40 -2.75 4.93
CA GLN A 289 -23.81 -3.93 4.14
C GLN A 289 -23.32 -5.26 4.73
N ILE A 290 -22.10 -5.27 5.29
CA ILE A 290 -21.55 -6.46 5.97
C ILE A 290 -22.33 -6.74 7.26
N LYS A 291 -22.63 -5.71 8.06
CA LYS A 291 -23.46 -5.84 9.26
C LYS A 291 -24.84 -6.41 8.93
N GLU A 292 -25.51 -5.85 7.93
CA GLU A 292 -26.83 -6.32 7.49
C GLU A 292 -26.79 -7.79 7.04
N TYR A 293 -25.73 -8.18 6.33
CA TYR A 293 -25.53 -9.56 5.95
C TYR A 293 -25.33 -10.49 7.16
N LEU A 294 -24.43 -10.14 8.09
CA LEU A 294 -24.17 -10.95 9.28
C LEU A 294 -25.43 -11.09 10.16
N ASN A 295 -26.22 -10.02 10.28
CA ASN A 295 -27.52 -10.06 10.95
C ASN A 295 -28.52 -10.97 10.22
N SER A 296 -28.55 -10.94 8.88
CA SER A 296 -29.48 -11.77 8.09
C SER A 296 -29.25 -13.27 8.23
N ILE A 297 -28.05 -13.68 8.67
CA ILE A 297 -27.68 -15.07 8.93
C ILE A 297 -27.64 -15.38 10.44
N SER A 298 -28.20 -14.49 11.27
CA SER A 298 -28.24 -14.61 12.73
C SER A 298 -26.85 -14.73 13.39
N TYR A 299 -25.82 -14.11 12.79
CA TYR A 299 -24.47 -14.06 13.37
C TYR A 299 -24.33 -12.80 14.24
N ASN A 300 -24.40 -12.98 15.56
CA ASN A 300 -24.24 -11.87 16.50
C ASN A 300 -22.75 -11.56 16.73
N VAL A 301 -22.26 -10.45 16.19
CA VAL A 301 -20.85 -10.07 16.28
C VAL A 301 -20.56 -9.37 17.60
N SER A 302 -19.65 -9.92 18.41
CA SER A 302 -19.09 -9.23 19.59
C SER A 302 -17.94 -8.32 19.19
N THR A 303 -16.83 -8.87 18.67
CA THR A 303 -15.71 -8.08 18.16
C THR A 303 -15.57 -8.18 16.64
N MET A 304 -15.52 -7.04 15.96
CA MET A 304 -15.17 -6.95 14.55
C MET A 304 -13.68 -6.62 14.38
N HIS A 305 -12.95 -7.50 13.71
CA HIS A 305 -11.54 -7.35 13.36
C HIS A 305 -11.38 -7.05 11.88
N GLU A 306 -11.14 -5.79 11.55
CA GLU A 306 -10.89 -5.38 10.17
C GLU A 306 -9.38 -5.43 9.87
N TYR A 307 -9.05 -5.88 8.67
CA TYR A 307 -7.73 -5.79 8.06
C TYR A 307 -7.87 -5.09 6.71
N THR A 308 -6.97 -4.16 6.44
CA THR A 308 -7.01 -3.38 5.19
C THR A 308 -5.62 -2.85 4.88
N ASP A 309 -5.46 -2.35 3.66
CA ASP A 309 -4.25 -1.70 3.25
C ASP A 309 -4.04 -0.36 4.00
N GLY A 310 -2.84 0.19 3.88
CA GLY A 310 -2.49 1.45 4.51
C GLY A 310 -2.85 2.68 3.68
N CYS A 311 -3.76 2.59 2.70
CA CYS A 311 -4.05 3.69 1.79
C CYS A 311 -4.69 4.87 2.54
N GLN A 312 -4.01 6.02 2.50
CA GLN A 312 -4.44 7.24 3.20
C GLN A 312 -5.69 7.87 2.61
N CYS A 313 -5.97 7.65 1.33
CA CYS A 313 -7.18 8.14 0.68
C CYS A 313 -8.42 7.28 0.99
N GLN A 314 -8.21 6.06 1.50
CA GLN A 314 -9.27 5.08 1.77
C GLN A 314 -9.32 4.74 3.27
N TYR A 315 -9.07 3.49 3.65
CA TYR A 315 -9.29 2.98 5.01
C TYR A 315 -8.37 3.58 6.10
N LYS A 316 -7.24 4.16 5.72
CA LYS A 316 -6.31 4.82 6.63
C LYS A 316 -6.47 6.35 6.65
N SER A 317 -7.51 6.88 6.01
CA SER A 317 -7.81 8.31 6.08
C SER A 317 -8.18 8.75 7.50
N ARG A 318 -7.99 10.04 7.80
CA ARG A 318 -8.41 10.65 9.07
C ARG A 318 -9.90 10.46 9.33
N HIS A 319 -10.71 10.50 8.27
CA HIS A 319 -12.16 10.33 8.33
C HIS A 319 -12.54 8.89 8.67
N CYS A 320 -11.93 7.91 8.00
CA CYS A 320 -12.11 6.50 8.29
C CYS A 320 -11.67 6.12 9.72
N MET A 321 -10.57 6.70 10.23
CA MET A 321 -10.16 6.50 11.63
C MET A 321 -11.19 7.11 12.59
N GLY A 322 -11.70 8.31 12.28
CA GLY A 322 -12.79 8.93 13.00
C GLY A 322 -14.05 8.06 13.02
N ASP A 323 -14.44 7.46 11.90
CA ASP A 323 -15.56 6.52 11.84
C ASP A 323 -15.34 5.29 12.72
N VAL A 324 -14.13 4.73 12.76
CA VAL A 324 -13.83 3.62 13.69
C VAL A 324 -14.08 4.02 15.15
N SER A 325 -13.77 5.27 15.53
CA SER A 325 -14.04 5.77 16.89
C SER A 325 -15.54 5.85 17.24
N ASN A 326 -16.42 5.76 16.24
CA ASN A 326 -17.88 5.75 16.39
C ASN A 326 -18.49 4.38 16.03
N GLY A 327 -17.69 3.42 15.56
CA GLY A 327 -18.18 2.17 14.99
C GLY A 327 -18.94 1.26 15.95
N GLN A 328 -18.65 1.32 17.26
CA GLN A 328 -19.44 0.60 18.27
C GLN A 328 -20.91 1.05 18.26
N GLN A 329 -21.15 2.36 18.17
CA GLN A 329 -22.50 2.92 18.13
C GLN A 329 -23.19 2.63 16.79
N ASP A 330 -22.46 2.78 15.68
CA ASP A 330 -23.03 2.60 14.35
C ASP A 330 -23.42 1.15 14.08
N PHE A 331 -22.54 0.23 14.48
CA PHE A 331 -22.66 -1.16 14.10
C PHE A 331 -23.17 -2.06 15.23
N GLY A 332 -23.17 -1.59 16.47
CA GLY A 332 -23.66 -2.34 17.63
C GLY A 332 -22.71 -3.42 18.12
N TYR A 333 -21.44 -3.39 17.69
CA TYR A 333 -20.40 -4.29 18.17
C TYR A 333 -19.90 -3.86 19.55
N ASP A 334 -19.52 -4.82 20.40
CA ASP A 334 -18.83 -4.52 21.66
C ASP A 334 -17.49 -3.83 21.40
N ARG A 335 -16.81 -4.22 20.32
CA ARG A 335 -15.54 -3.60 19.93
C ARG A 335 -15.30 -3.67 18.41
N LEU A 336 -14.81 -2.57 17.86
CA LEU A 336 -14.31 -2.51 16.49
C LEU A 336 -12.79 -2.27 16.51
N ILE A 337 -12.05 -3.18 15.90
CA ILE A 337 -10.58 -3.10 15.76
C ILE A 337 -10.24 -3.06 14.29
N ARG A 338 -9.52 -2.03 13.86
CA ARG A 338 -8.96 -1.98 12.51
C ARG A 338 -7.45 -2.15 12.55
N ASN A 339 -6.96 -3.08 11.74
CA ASN A 339 -5.56 -3.42 11.57
C ASN A 339 -5.14 -3.04 10.16
N TYR A 340 -3.94 -2.49 10.03
CA TYR A 340 -3.38 -2.11 8.74
C TYR A 340 -2.23 -3.04 8.41
N PHE A 341 -2.17 -3.54 7.17
CA PHE A 341 -0.95 -4.15 6.67
C PHE A 341 0.16 -3.11 6.57
N GLU A 342 1.42 -3.58 6.57
CA GLU A 342 2.55 -2.72 6.19
C GLU A 342 2.32 -2.20 4.75
N THR A 343 2.75 -0.97 4.48
CA THR A 343 2.59 -0.35 3.15
C THR A 343 3.04 -1.27 2.03
N SER A 344 2.18 -1.46 1.03
CA SER A 344 2.40 -2.35 -0.13
C SER A 344 2.47 -3.86 0.18
N HIS A 345 2.07 -4.29 1.38
CA HIS A 345 1.98 -5.71 1.78
C HIS A 345 0.55 -6.19 2.05
N ALA A 346 -0.46 -5.47 1.55
CA ALA A 346 -1.85 -5.88 1.68
C ALA A 346 -2.26 -6.97 0.68
N LYS A 347 -1.44 -7.26 -0.35
CA LYS A 347 -1.81 -8.23 -1.40
C LYS A 347 -2.16 -9.60 -0.82
N GLY A 348 -3.36 -10.08 -1.11
CA GLY A 348 -3.92 -11.25 -0.45
C GLY A 348 -5.08 -11.92 -1.20
N PRO A 349 -5.87 -12.75 -0.49
CA PRO A 349 -7.03 -13.45 -1.08
C PRO A 349 -8.07 -12.52 -1.72
N GLN A 350 -8.17 -11.28 -1.25
CA GLN A 350 -9.09 -10.26 -1.76
C GLN A 350 -8.75 -9.80 -3.18
N ASP A 351 -7.48 -9.61 -3.53
CA ASP A 351 -7.05 -9.32 -4.89
C ASP A 351 -7.44 -10.47 -5.85
N ALA A 352 -7.20 -11.71 -5.41
CA ALA A 352 -7.51 -12.89 -6.20
C ALA A 352 -9.03 -13.07 -6.39
N ALA A 353 -9.81 -12.75 -5.37
CA ALA A 353 -11.26 -12.78 -5.40
C ALA A 353 -11.84 -11.73 -6.37
N GLY A 354 -11.38 -10.48 -6.29
CA GLY A 354 -11.77 -9.40 -7.22
C GLY A 354 -11.38 -9.73 -8.67
N GLY A 355 -10.12 -10.13 -8.89
CA GLY A 355 -9.62 -10.53 -10.20
C GLY A 355 -10.38 -11.73 -10.81
N TYR A 356 -10.82 -12.68 -9.99
CA TYR A 356 -11.63 -13.81 -10.45
C TYR A 356 -12.99 -13.36 -10.99
N VAL A 357 -13.73 -12.52 -10.25
CA VAL A 357 -15.07 -12.07 -10.64
C VAL A 357 -14.99 -11.24 -11.93
N LYS A 358 -14.06 -10.29 -12.00
CA LYS A 358 -13.81 -9.48 -13.22
C LYS A 358 -13.50 -10.35 -14.42
N ARG A 359 -12.60 -11.33 -14.27
CA ARG A 359 -12.25 -12.27 -15.35
C ARG A 359 -13.45 -13.11 -15.80
N GLN A 360 -14.34 -13.53 -14.90
CA GLN A 360 -15.54 -14.28 -15.30
C GLN A 360 -16.50 -13.39 -16.10
N ALA A 361 -16.67 -12.14 -15.70
CA ALA A 361 -17.46 -11.15 -16.45
C ALA A 361 -16.89 -10.94 -17.86
N ASP A 362 -15.58 -10.68 -17.99
CA ASP A 362 -14.90 -10.56 -19.29
C ASP A 362 -15.11 -11.79 -20.18
N LEU A 363 -14.94 -12.99 -19.62
CA LEU A 363 -15.15 -14.23 -20.37
C LEU A 363 -16.60 -14.41 -20.81
N ALA A 364 -17.58 -13.98 -20.02
CA ALA A 364 -18.99 -14.04 -20.38
C ALA A 364 -19.32 -13.08 -21.53
N ILE A 365 -18.79 -11.87 -21.50
CA ILE A 365 -18.90 -10.87 -22.59
C ILE A 365 -18.26 -11.41 -23.86
N LEU A 366 -16.99 -11.84 -23.79
CA LEU A 366 -16.24 -12.37 -24.94
C LEU A 366 -16.94 -13.56 -25.60
N ARG A 367 -17.58 -14.44 -24.79
CA ARG A 367 -18.31 -15.63 -25.25
C ARG A 367 -19.75 -15.36 -25.67
N ARG A 368 -20.22 -14.10 -25.68
CA ARG A 368 -21.61 -13.72 -25.99
C ARG A 368 -22.65 -14.38 -25.07
N LYS A 369 -22.28 -14.62 -23.81
CA LYS A 369 -23.18 -15.20 -22.80
C LYS A 369 -23.85 -14.16 -21.91
N ALA A 370 -23.26 -12.97 -21.82
CA ALA A 370 -23.81 -11.84 -21.07
C ALA A 370 -23.46 -10.52 -21.77
N THR A 371 -24.30 -9.52 -21.56
CA THR A 371 -24.05 -8.12 -21.90
C THR A 371 -23.96 -7.36 -20.59
N ILE A 372 -22.79 -6.80 -20.29
CA ILE A 372 -22.52 -6.07 -19.05
C ILE A 372 -22.10 -4.66 -19.43
N GLN A 373 -22.98 -3.68 -19.22
CA GLN A 373 -22.75 -2.28 -19.59
C GLN A 373 -22.86 -1.32 -18.40
N THR A 374 -23.46 -1.77 -17.29
CA THR A 374 -23.64 -1.00 -16.06
C THR A 374 -23.16 -1.79 -14.83
N ALA A 375 -22.96 -1.11 -13.69
CA ALA A 375 -22.66 -1.80 -12.43
C ALA A 375 -23.81 -2.75 -12.01
N HIS A 376 -25.05 -2.37 -12.29
CA HIS A 376 -26.21 -3.22 -12.04
C HIS A 376 -26.19 -4.50 -12.89
N ASP A 377 -25.82 -4.42 -14.18
CA ASP A 377 -25.65 -5.61 -15.02
C ASP A 377 -24.54 -6.52 -14.50
N PHE A 378 -23.42 -5.92 -14.06
CA PHE A 378 -22.30 -6.66 -13.48
C PHE A 378 -22.73 -7.40 -12.21
N TYR A 379 -23.42 -6.70 -11.30
CA TYR A 379 -23.99 -7.28 -10.10
C TYR A 379 -24.94 -8.44 -10.44
N LYS A 380 -25.89 -8.22 -11.34
CA LYS A 380 -26.87 -9.24 -11.74
C LYS A 380 -26.16 -10.48 -12.29
N PHE A 381 -25.22 -10.30 -13.20
CA PHE A 381 -24.41 -11.39 -13.74
C PHE A 381 -23.69 -12.15 -12.63
N ALA A 382 -22.99 -11.45 -11.73
CA ALA A 382 -22.21 -12.07 -10.67
C ALA A 382 -23.11 -12.82 -9.67
N ASN A 383 -24.24 -12.22 -9.30
CA ASN A 383 -25.21 -12.78 -8.38
C ASN A 383 -25.89 -14.04 -8.94
N GLU A 384 -26.20 -14.07 -10.23
CA GLU A 384 -26.85 -15.23 -10.88
C GLU A 384 -25.87 -16.38 -11.17
N ASN A 385 -24.58 -16.08 -11.38
CA ASN A 385 -23.64 -17.07 -11.94
C ASN A 385 -22.46 -17.44 -11.03
N LEU A 386 -22.13 -16.63 -10.02
CA LEU A 386 -20.85 -16.73 -9.29
C LEU A 386 -21.00 -16.92 -7.77
N GLN A 387 -22.21 -16.96 -7.22
CA GLN A 387 -22.45 -17.18 -5.79
C GLN A 387 -21.87 -18.51 -5.31
N GLU A 388 -22.13 -19.58 -6.07
CA GLU A 388 -21.67 -20.92 -5.74
C GLU A 388 -20.18 -21.12 -6.08
N THR A 389 -19.50 -21.84 -5.20
CA THR A 389 -18.07 -22.15 -5.35
C THR A 389 -17.92 -23.60 -5.76
N ARG A 390 -17.25 -23.85 -6.89
CA ARG A 390 -16.91 -25.23 -7.32
C ARG A 390 -15.92 -25.91 -6.39
N ASP A 391 -15.13 -25.12 -5.67
CA ASP A 391 -14.11 -25.58 -4.74
C ASP A 391 -14.27 -24.79 -3.43
N SER A 392 -14.89 -25.43 -2.44
CA SER A 392 -15.13 -24.83 -1.12
C SER A 392 -13.86 -24.62 -0.30
N SER A 393 -12.70 -25.15 -0.75
CA SER A 393 -11.41 -24.88 -0.12
C SER A 393 -10.91 -23.44 -0.33
N VAL A 394 -11.39 -22.77 -1.38
CA VAL A 394 -11.04 -21.36 -1.66
C VAL A 394 -11.89 -20.41 -0.81
N CYS A 395 -13.20 -20.63 -0.81
CA CYS A 395 -14.21 -19.95 -0.01
C CYS A 395 -15.48 -20.80 -0.04
N LEU A 396 -16.31 -20.75 0.99
CA LEU A 396 -17.56 -21.51 1.05
C LEU A 396 -18.62 -20.95 0.09
N ARG A 397 -18.70 -19.63 -0.01
CA ARG A 397 -19.69 -18.92 -0.83
C ARG A 397 -19.22 -17.52 -1.19
N ARG A 398 -19.85 -16.94 -2.22
CA ARG A 398 -19.73 -15.53 -2.58
C ARG A 398 -21.06 -14.82 -2.37
N VAL A 399 -21.00 -13.66 -1.73
CA VAL A 399 -22.15 -12.79 -1.47
C VAL A 399 -21.96 -11.50 -2.24
N PHE A 400 -22.98 -11.08 -2.97
CA PHE A 400 -22.97 -9.84 -3.74
C PHE A 400 -24.00 -8.87 -3.18
N ARG A 401 -23.63 -7.59 -3.12
CA ARG A 401 -24.52 -6.46 -2.85
C ARG A 401 -24.35 -5.43 -3.94
N PHE A 402 -25.45 -4.77 -4.28
CA PHE A 402 -25.47 -3.64 -5.19
C PHE A 402 -25.85 -2.39 -4.43
N ILE A 403 -25.08 -1.33 -4.62
CA ILE A 403 -25.31 -0.03 -4.00
C ILE A 403 -25.38 1.01 -5.10
N ASP A 404 -26.56 1.57 -5.29
CA ASP A 404 -26.80 2.55 -6.34
C ASP A 404 -26.44 3.98 -5.89
N ASN A 405 -26.65 4.28 -4.61
CA ASN A 405 -26.38 5.58 -4.02
C ASN A 405 -25.82 5.42 -2.60
N ILE A 406 -24.84 6.26 -2.25
CA ILE A 406 -24.19 6.30 -0.94
C ILE A 406 -24.52 7.64 -0.29
N ASP A 407 -25.08 7.60 0.91
CA ASP A 407 -25.42 8.80 1.66
C ASP A 407 -24.17 9.53 2.17
N ARG A 408 -23.95 10.73 1.62
CA ARG A 408 -22.85 11.63 1.98
C ARG A 408 -23.25 12.76 2.90
N ASN A 409 -24.48 12.76 3.42
CA ASN A 409 -24.96 13.79 4.35
C ASN A 409 -24.47 13.59 5.79
N ARG A 410 -23.62 12.59 6.04
CA ARG A 410 -23.06 12.34 7.38
C ARG A 410 -22.03 13.41 7.75
N ASP A 411 -22.34 14.22 8.77
CA ASP A 411 -21.40 15.20 9.34
C ASP A 411 -20.32 14.52 10.22
N ARG A 412 -19.37 13.87 9.54
CA ARG A 412 -18.29 13.06 10.13
C ARG A 412 -16.94 13.37 9.48
N TYR A 413 -16.63 14.66 9.42
CA TYR A 413 -15.32 15.15 9.03
C TYR A 413 -14.42 15.32 10.27
N PHE A 414 -13.20 14.81 10.19
CA PHE A 414 -12.27 14.73 11.32
C PHE A 414 -10.94 15.36 10.98
N LYS A 415 -10.31 15.98 11.96
CA LYS A 415 -8.96 16.53 11.82
C LYS A 415 -7.91 15.43 11.64
N SER A 416 -6.78 15.81 11.04
CA SER A 416 -5.67 14.89 10.76
C SER A 416 -5.05 14.30 12.04
N ILE A 417 -4.74 13.02 11.99
CA ILE A 417 -4.10 12.29 13.10
C ILE A 417 -2.58 12.25 12.90
N PRO A 418 -1.77 12.81 13.82
CA PRO A 418 -0.32 12.80 13.69
C PRO A 418 0.26 11.39 13.66
N GLN A 419 1.32 11.20 12.86
CA GLN A 419 2.06 9.93 12.75
C GLN A 419 1.21 8.71 12.34
N ASN A 420 0.05 8.93 11.70
CA ASN A 420 -0.84 7.87 11.23
C ASN A 420 -0.10 6.79 10.42
N ARG A 421 0.90 7.16 9.60
CA ARG A 421 1.74 6.21 8.84
C ARG A 421 2.33 5.08 9.70
N ASN A 422 2.71 5.37 10.95
CA ASN A 422 3.32 4.39 11.88
C ASN A 422 2.28 3.55 12.65
N ILE A 423 1.00 3.92 12.60
CA ILE A 423 -0.07 3.20 13.30
C ILE A 423 -0.51 2.03 12.44
N HIS A 424 -0.54 0.82 13.02
CA HIS A 424 -1.03 -0.36 12.33
C HIS A 424 -2.18 -1.08 13.06
N GLN A 425 -2.58 -0.59 14.22
CA GLN A 425 -3.77 -1.05 14.91
C GLN A 425 -4.46 0.14 15.58
N ILE A 426 -5.76 0.24 15.36
CA ILE A 426 -6.66 1.15 16.08
C ILE A 426 -7.81 0.36 16.68
N ILE A 427 -8.20 0.72 17.89
CA ILE A 427 -9.25 0.07 18.67
C ILE A 427 -10.24 1.16 19.09
N SER A 428 -11.51 0.94 18.78
CA SER A 428 -12.61 1.79 19.26
C SER A 428 -12.81 1.54 20.76
N GLU A 429 -12.63 2.58 21.58
CA GLU A 429 -12.86 2.51 23.02
C GLU A 429 -14.24 3.04 23.40
N ARG A 430 -14.57 4.21 22.83
CA ARG A 430 -15.85 4.90 22.94
C ARG A 430 -15.90 6.02 21.90
N GLU A 431 -17.06 6.68 21.79
CA GLU A 431 -17.26 7.81 20.87
C GLU A 431 -16.11 8.83 20.96
N GLY A 432 -15.47 9.05 19.82
CA GLY A 432 -14.38 10.01 19.68
C GLY A 432 -13.03 9.58 20.26
N LEU A 433 -12.89 8.37 20.81
CA LEU A 433 -11.66 7.91 21.45
C LEU A 433 -11.14 6.61 20.83
N LEU A 434 -9.88 6.65 20.37
CA LEU A 434 -9.17 5.50 19.83
C LEU A 434 -7.97 5.14 20.71
N SER A 435 -7.79 3.85 20.96
CA SER A 435 -6.49 3.30 21.37
C SER A 435 -5.71 2.89 20.12
N VAL A 436 -4.45 3.31 20.00
CA VAL A 436 -3.59 3.04 18.83
C VAL A 436 -2.28 2.38 19.20
N ARG A 437 -1.74 1.58 18.28
CA ARG A 437 -0.45 0.90 18.42
C ARG A 437 0.35 0.92 17.12
N ASN A 438 1.67 0.82 17.26
CA ASN A 438 2.56 0.82 16.10
C ASN A 438 2.44 -0.49 15.31
N LEU A 439 2.20 -1.63 15.97
CA LEU A 439 1.91 -2.91 15.33
C LEU A 439 0.75 -3.60 16.04
N SER A 440 0.01 -4.43 15.30
CA SER A 440 -1.03 -5.30 15.85
C SER A 440 -0.39 -6.39 16.72
N CYS A 441 -1.17 -7.03 17.58
CA CYS A 441 -0.72 -8.23 18.27
C CYS A 441 -1.91 -9.13 18.57
N TYR A 442 -1.82 -10.39 18.11
CA TYR A 442 -2.72 -11.49 18.38
C TYR A 442 -1.96 -12.78 18.73
N SER A 443 -0.63 -12.69 18.91
CA SER A 443 0.23 -13.81 19.27
C SER A 443 0.48 -13.98 20.77
N CYS A 444 -0.11 -13.15 21.64
CA CYS A 444 0.01 -13.31 23.09
C CYS A 444 -1.36 -13.31 23.76
N ASP A 445 -1.47 -14.07 24.85
CA ASP A 445 -2.72 -14.30 25.57
C ASP A 445 -3.39 -13.00 26.00
N SER A 446 -2.62 -12.02 26.50
CA SER A 446 -3.16 -10.74 26.93
C SER A 446 -3.89 -10.00 25.81
N CYS A 447 -3.37 -10.04 24.58
CA CYS A 447 -4.04 -9.38 23.45
C CYS A 447 -5.26 -10.17 22.95
N LEU A 448 -5.20 -11.51 22.97
CA LEU A 448 -6.34 -12.37 22.65
C LEU A 448 -7.49 -12.18 23.66
N LEU A 449 -7.15 -11.94 24.92
CA LEU A 449 -8.09 -11.60 26.00
C LEU A 449 -8.43 -10.10 26.06
N ASN A 450 -8.18 -9.35 24.99
CA ASN A 450 -8.58 -7.95 24.87
C ASN A 450 -7.86 -6.98 25.83
N MET A 451 -6.78 -7.40 26.48
CA MET A 451 -5.95 -6.62 27.40
C MET A 451 -4.70 -6.05 26.71
N ALA A 452 -4.90 -5.14 25.74
CA ALA A 452 -3.80 -4.60 24.92
C ALA A 452 -2.70 -3.88 25.74
N HIS A 453 -3.05 -3.25 26.86
CA HIS A 453 -2.10 -2.60 27.77
C HIS A 453 -1.13 -3.57 28.46
N SER A 454 -1.48 -4.85 28.54
CA SER A 454 -0.68 -5.90 29.17
C SER A 454 0.07 -6.76 28.14
N CYS A 455 0.27 -6.25 26.92
CA CYS A 455 0.89 -7.03 25.85
C CYS A 455 2.32 -7.49 26.21
N GLN A 456 2.57 -8.79 26.08
CA GLN A 456 3.88 -9.40 26.31
C GLN A 456 4.94 -8.94 25.28
N HIS A 457 4.50 -8.43 24.12
CA HIS A 457 5.35 -7.95 23.04
C HIS A 457 5.49 -6.43 22.99
N THR A 458 5.26 -5.72 24.10
CA THR A 458 5.29 -4.24 24.18
C THR A 458 6.56 -3.63 23.55
N GLU A 459 7.72 -4.27 23.70
CA GLU A 459 8.99 -3.83 23.09
C GLU A 459 8.95 -3.78 21.54
N LEU A 460 8.16 -4.65 20.90
CA LEU A 460 8.04 -4.76 19.44
C LEU A 460 6.90 -3.89 18.90
N VAL A 461 5.75 -3.96 19.56
CA VAL A 461 4.47 -3.39 19.12
C VAL A 461 4.28 -1.92 19.51
N GLY A 462 5.09 -1.42 20.44
CA GLY A 462 4.95 -0.11 21.06
C GLY A 462 3.89 -0.08 22.16
N LEU A 463 3.97 0.97 23.00
CA LEU A 463 2.97 1.25 24.02
C LEU A 463 1.65 1.67 23.37
N VAL A 464 0.55 1.28 24.00
CA VAL A 464 -0.79 1.77 23.64
C VAL A 464 -0.85 3.27 23.90
N LYS A 465 -1.33 4.02 22.92
CA LYS A 465 -1.55 5.47 23.02
C LYS A 465 -3.01 5.77 22.74
N ASN A 466 -3.57 6.74 23.46
CA ASN A 466 -4.93 7.18 23.22
C ASN A 466 -4.92 8.42 22.32
N ILE A 467 -5.82 8.44 21.33
CA ILE A 467 -6.02 9.55 20.40
C ILE A 467 -7.49 9.95 20.48
N GLN A 468 -7.72 11.21 20.81
CA GLN A 468 -9.04 11.82 20.70
C GLN A 468 -9.24 12.24 19.24
N THR A 469 -10.30 11.75 18.60
CA THR A 469 -10.70 12.21 17.27
C THR A 469 -11.48 13.52 17.45
N GLU A 470 -11.08 14.53 16.70
CA GLU A 470 -11.71 15.85 16.75
C GLU A 470 -12.49 16.06 15.45
N LYS A 471 -13.79 16.32 15.57
CA LYS A 471 -14.58 16.78 14.44
C LYS A 471 -14.08 18.14 13.97
N GLU A 472 -14.12 18.37 12.67
CA GLU A 472 -13.93 19.70 12.11
C GLU A 472 -15.15 20.56 12.53
N ARG A 473 -14.93 21.74 13.11
CA ARG A 473 -16.05 22.62 13.46
C ARG A 473 -16.60 23.20 12.17
N GLY A 474 -17.88 22.92 11.89
CA GLY A 474 -18.53 23.24 10.63
C GLY A 474 -18.32 24.67 10.13
N CYS A 475 -17.99 24.80 8.85
CA CYS A 475 -18.45 25.94 8.07
C CYS A 475 -19.91 25.67 7.70
N ALA A 476 -20.76 26.69 7.86
CA ALA A 476 -22.14 26.67 7.44
C ALA A 476 -22.27 26.25 5.97
N ILE A 477 -23.40 25.61 5.66
CA ILE A 477 -24.01 25.39 4.35
C ILE A 477 -23.35 26.25 3.27
N VAL A 478 -22.49 25.63 2.45
CA VAL A 478 -22.10 26.20 1.16
C VAL A 478 -23.11 25.62 0.18
N GLU A 479 -23.99 26.47 -0.31
CA GLU A 479 -24.84 26.18 -1.47
C GLU A 479 -23.97 25.67 -2.62
N ASP A 480 -24.48 24.65 -3.31
CA ASP A 480 -23.87 23.91 -4.41
C ASP A 480 -22.91 24.72 -5.27
N ILE A 481 -21.64 24.29 -5.29
CA ILE A 481 -20.72 24.57 -6.40
C ILE A 481 -20.12 23.23 -6.82
N SER A 482 -20.23 22.96 -8.11
CA SER A 482 -19.89 21.73 -8.84
C SER A 482 -18.66 20.96 -8.34
N PRO A 483 -18.74 19.62 -8.24
CA PRO A 483 -17.64 18.78 -7.80
C PRO A 483 -16.70 18.51 -8.98
N ASP A 484 -15.68 19.32 -9.16
CA ASP A 484 -14.47 18.98 -9.92
C ASP A 484 -13.27 19.72 -9.29
N ASP A 485 -12.37 18.91 -8.73
CA ASP A 485 -10.96 19.13 -8.34
C ASP A 485 -10.52 20.08 -7.18
N ASP A 486 -9.58 19.53 -6.38
CA ASP A 486 -8.54 20.17 -5.55
C ASP A 486 -8.90 20.97 -4.28
N PHE A 487 -9.86 20.50 -3.47
CA PHE A 487 -10.24 21.18 -2.21
C PHE A 487 -9.60 20.67 -0.90
N GLU A 488 -8.84 19.56 -0.89
CA GLU A 488 -8.34 18.99 0.39
C GLU A 488 -6.96 19.48 0.84
N VAL A 489 -6.08 19.89 -0.08
CA VAL A 489 -4.69 20.29 0.23
C VAL A 489 -4.61 21.73 0.80
N VAL A 490 -5.54 22.59 0.41
CA VAL A 490 -5.51 24.04 0.67
C VAL A 490 -5.79 24.37 2.14
N ASP A 491 -6.63 23.59 2.82
CA ASP A 491 -6.96 23.80 4.24
C ASP A 491 -5.79 23.52 5.19
N MET A 492 -4.72 22.87 4.71
CA MET A 492 -3.51 22.59 5.47
C MET A 492 -2.53 23.78 5.54
N ILE A 493 -2.79 24.86 4.77
CA ILE A 493 -1.88 25.99 4.61
C ILE A 493 -1.94 26.92 5.83
N ARG A 494 -0.77 27.14 6.42
CA ARG A 494 -0.55 28.09 7.52
C ARG A 494 0.58 29.04 7.16
N LYS A 495 0.67 30.16 7.87
CA LYS A 495 1.83 31.04 7.78
C LYS A 495 3.10 30.25 8.13
N GLY A 496 4.04 30.18 7.19
CA GLY A 496 5.29 29.44 7.29
C GLY A 496 5.30 28.08 6.59
N SER A 497 4.16 27.58 6.07
CA SER A 497 4.12 26.32 5.32
C SER A 497 4.99 26.38 4.07
N LEU A 498 5.57 25.24 3.69
CA LEU A 498 6.12 25.04 2.36
C LEU A 498 5.00 24.51 1.47
N VAL A 499 4.78 25.20 0.36
CA VAL A 499 3.72 24.91 -0.61
C VAL A 499 4.37 24.63 -1.96
N ALA A 500 4.01 23.52 -2.59
CA ALA A 500 4.35 23.25 -3.99
C ALA A 500 3.16 23.62 -4.88
N LEU A 501 3.46 24.26 -5.99
CA LEU A 501 2.51 24.88 -6.88
C LEU A 501 2.66 24.33 -8.28
N TYR A 502 1.55 23.96 -8.89
CA TYR A 502 1.46 23.57 -10.28
C TYR A 502 1.90 24.71 -11.20
N THR A 503 2.58 24.36 -12.29
CA THR A 503 2.98 25.28 -13.35
C THR A 503 2.94 24.57 -14.70
N ASP A 504 2.59 25.30 -15.75
CA ASP A 504 2.67 24.86 -17.15
C ASP A 504 3.95 25.36 -17.84
N ASP A 505 4.88 25.97 -17.10
CA ASP A 505 6.09 26.56 -17.66
C ASP A 505 7.05 25.47 -18.19
N GLU A 506 7.46 25.59 -19.46
CA GLU A 506 8.36 24.61 -20.08
C GLU A 506 9.69 24.49 -19.31
N GLY A 507 9.95 23.31 -18.75
CA GLY A 507 11.21 22.97 -18.07
C GLY A 507 11.20 23.08 -16.55
N GLU A 508 10.06 23.43 -15.93
CA GLU A 508 9.88 23.40 -14.48
C GLU A 508 8.70 22.51 -14.11
N ASP A 509 8.91 21.52 -13.23
CA ASP A 509 7.86 20.55 -12.85
C ASP A 509 6.84 21.15 -11.87
N PHE A 510 7.27 22.10 -11.03
CA PHE A 510 6.47 22.82 -10.05
C PHE A 510 7.26 23.99 -9.46
N TYR A 511 6.56 24.98 -8.90
CA TYR A 511 7.17 26.04 -8.09
C TYR A 511 7.05 25.75 -6.59
N LEU A 512 8.02 26.21 -5.80
CA LEU A 512 7.94 26.18 -4.34
C LEU A 512 7.73 27.56 -3.77
N MET A 513 6.82 27.67 -2.81
CA MET A 513 6.51 28.91 -2.10
C MET A 513 6.53 28.70 -0.60
N LYS A 514 7.05 29.68 0.13
CA LYS A 514 6.81 29.82 1.58
C LYS A 514 5.53 30.64 1.78
N ALA A 515 4.51 30.05 2.39
CA ALA A 515 3.26 30.75 2.69
C ALA A 515 3.48 31.85 3.75
N GLY A 516 3.07 33.07 3.43
CA GLY A 516 3.09 34.24 4.31
C GLY A 516 1.75 34.49 5.03
N SER A 517 0.66 33.94 4.50
CA SER A 517 -0.69 33.99 5.06
C SER A 517 -1.39 32.63 4.92
N CYS A 518 -2.53 32.46 5.59
CA CYS A 518 -3.49 31.42 5.22
C CYS A 518 -4.25 31.84 3.94
N GLN A 519 -5.15 30.98 3.45
CA GLN A 519 -6.03 31.32 2.34
C GLN A 519 -6.93 32.53 2.67
N GLU A 520 -7.11 33.41 1.70
CA GLU A 520 -8.03 34.54 1.79
C GLU A 520 -8.76 34.77 0.47
N LYS A 521 -10.01 35.25 0.55
CA LYS A 521 -10.80 35.61 -0.63
C LYS A 521 -10.60 37.09 -0.94
N LEU A 522 -10.14 37.40 -2.14
CA LEU A 522 -9.87 38.78 -2.56
C LEU A 522 -11.15 39.62 -2.57
N LYS A 523 -11.09 40.82 -1.98
CA LYS A 523 -12.20 41.79 -1.94
C LYS A 523 -12.19 42.78 -3.11
N SER A 524 -11.10 42.82 -3.85
CA SER A 524 -10.90 43.61 -5.06
C SER A 524 -9.83 42.92 -5.90
N SER A 525 -9.80 43.17 -7.22
CA SER A 525 -8.74 42.65 -8.07
C SER A 525 -7.37 43.18 -7.64
N GLU A 526 -6.36 42.32 -7.66
CA GLU A 526 -4.99 42.66 -7.23
C GLU A 526 -3.95 42.13 -8.23
N THR A 527 -2.80 42.80 -8.27
CA THR A 527 -1.63 42.40 -9.07
C THR A 527 -0.42 42.24 -8.16
N ASP A 528 0.35 41.17 -8.30
CA ASP A 528 1.54 40.91 -7.49
C ASP A 528 2.86 41.42 -8.11
N ASP A 529 3.99 41.23 -7.41
CA ASP A 529 5.32 41.68 -7.86
C ASP A 529 5.87 40.88 -9.06
N TRP A 530 5.18 39.80 -9.44
CA TRP A 530 5.46 38.93 -10.58
C TRP A 530 4.51 39.20 -11.76
N GLN A 531 3.71 40.27 -11.67
CA GLN A 531 2.73 40.69 -12.68
C GLN A 531 1.53 39.72 -12.84
N GLY A 532 1.34 38.80 -11.89
CA GLY A 532 0.14 37.96 -11.84
C GLY A 532 -1.07 38.78 -11.45
N GLN A 533 -2.15 38.71 -12.24
CA GLN A 533 -3.40 39.44 -12.00
C GLN A 533 -4.48 38.48 -11.49
N TYR A 534 -5.10 38.84 -10.37
CA TYR A 534 -6.10 38.00 -9.69
C TYR A 534 -7.41 38.79 -9.54
N PRO A 535 -8.54 38.31 -10.09
CA PRO A 535 -9.80 39.03 -10.01
C PRO A 535 -10.41 38.99 -8.61
N GLU A 536 -11.24 39.98 -8.29
CA GLU A 536 -12.09 40.00 -7.10
C GLU A 536 -12.86 38.67 -6.93
N GLY A 537 -12.93 38.16 -5.70
CA GLY A 537 -13.60 36.90 -5.38
C GLY A 537 -12.72 35.66 -5.52
N THR A 538 -11.50 35.77 -6.04
CA THR A 538 -10.55 34.64 -6.09
C THR A 538 -10.02 34.30 -4.70
N THR A 539 -9.97 33.02 -4.35
CA THR A 539 -9.29 32.54 -3.13
C THR A 539 -7.81 32.38 -3.41
N VAL A 540 -6.96 33.06 -2.66
CA VAL A 540 -5.52 33.14 -2.90
C VAL A 540 -4.71 32.91 -1.61
N ILE A 541 -3.42 32.61 -1.80
CA ILE A 541 -2.40 32.56 -0.74
C ILE A 541 -1.31 33.57 -1.09
N ARG A 542 -0.80 34.28 -0.08
CA ARG A 542 0.34 35.19 -0.26
C ARG A 542 1.60 34.54 0.27
N GLY A 543 2.74 34.77 -0.38
CA GLY A 543 3.99 34.17 0.05
C GLY A 543 5.23 34.71 -0.67
N LEU A 544 6.30 33.91 -0.58
CA LEU A 544 7.58 34.17 -1.22
C LEU A 544 8.02 32.91 -1.97
N TYR A 545 8.37 33.03 -3.25
CA TYR A 545 8.90 31.91 -4.02
C TYR A 545 10.31 31.50 -3.59
N TYR A 546 10.62 30.23 -3.81
CA TYR A 546 11.98 29.73 -3.84
C TYR A 546 12.49 29.60 -5.28
N ARG A 547 13.78 29.87 -5.47
CA ARG A 547 14.52 29.59 -6.71
C ARG A 547 15.31 28.30 -6.55
N LYS A 548 15.19 27.41 -7.52
CA LYS A 548 16.03 26.20 -7.62
C LYS A 548 17.51 26.59 -7.79
N THR A 549 18.36 26.06 -6.92
CA THR A 549 19.81 26.31 -6.88
C THR A 549 20.65 25.05 -7.03
N GLY A 550 20.02 23.88 -6.95
CA GLY A 550 20.60 22.56 -7.19
C GLY A 550 19.49 21.55 -7.49
N PRO A 551 19.80 20.24 -7.65
CA PRO A 551 18.80 19.23 -7.99
C PRO A 551 17.59 19.19 -7.05
N LEU A 552 17.83 19.32 -5.74
CA LEU A 552 16.80 19.34 -4.69
C LEU A 552 16.95 20.52 -3.72
N SER A 553 17.81 21.49 -4.05
CA SER A 553 18.16 22.61 -3.18
C SER A 553 17.57 23.91 -3.71
N TYR A 554 16.90 24.68 -2.85
CA TYR A 554 16.17 25.89 -3.23
C TYR A 554 16.46 27.05 -2.29
N SER A 555 16.51 28.28 -2.83
CA SER A 555 16.81 29.51 -2.09
C SER A 555 15.66 30.52 -2.14
N LEU A 556 15.31 31.12 -1.00
CA LEU A 556 14.13 31.98 -0.87
C LEU A 556 14.35 33.37 -1.50
N ILE A 557 13.41 33.82 -2.33
CA ILE A 557 13.43 35.15 -2.95
C ILE A 557 12.76 36.16 -2.02
N LYS A 558 13.54 36.86 -1.20
CA LYS A 558 13.02 37.71 -0.10
C LYS A 558 12.40 39.07 -0.50
N ARG A 559 12.59 39.53 -1.74
CA ARG A 559 12.27 40.90 -2.17
C ARG A 559 11.03 41.03 -3.07
N LYS A 560 10.36 39.94 -3.39
CA LYS A 560 9.19 39.91 -4.26
C LYS A 560 8.11 39.03 -3.63
N ASN A 561 6.97 39.62 -3.32
CA ASN A 561 5.79 38.89 -2.88
C ASN A 561 5.09 38.27 -4.07
N VAL A 562 4.57 37.06 -3.87
CA VAL A 562 3.71 36.40 -4.83
C VAL A 562 2.31 36.22 -4.24
N ILE A 563 1.30 36.38 -5.08
CA ILE A 563 -0.07 35.95 -4.83
C ILE A 563 -0.29 34.71 -5.70
N VAL A 564 -0.81 33.63 -5.14
CA VAL A 564 -1.11 32.41 -5.91
C VAL A 564 -2.54 31.97 -5.68
N SER A 565 -3.19 31.50 -6.74
CA SER A 565 -4.51 30.87 -6.63
C SER A 565 -4.39 29.59 -5.82
N VAL A 566 -5.35 29.34 -4.92
CA VAL A 566 -5.40 28.08 -4.17
C VAL A 566 -5.53 26.86 -5.07
N LYS A 567 -6.12 27.03 -6.26
CA LYS A 567 -6.27 25.97 -7.27
C LYS A 567 -4.95 25.48 -7.85
N SER A 568 -3.88 26.25 -7.69
CA SER A 568 -2.55 25.86 -8.17
C SER A 568 -1.77 25.07 -7.13
N VAL A 569 -2.35 24.73 -5.97
CA VAL A 569 -1.64 24.06 -4.88
C VAL A 569 -1.63 22.55 -5.10
N LEU A 570 -0.44 21.98 -5.27
CA LEU A 570 -0.24 20.54 -5.40
C LEU A 570 0.01 19.87 -4.04
N TYR A 571 0.83 20.51 -3.20
CA TYR A 571 1.34 19.88 -1.99
C TYR A 571 1.61 20.91 -0.89
N VAL A 572 1.35 20.54 0.36
CA VAL A 572 1.62 21.37 1.53
C VAL A 572 2.33 20.54 2.60
N THR A 573 3.46 21.05 3.09
CA THR A 573 4.12 20.48 4.27
C THR A 573 4.46 21.56 5.29
N ASN A 574 4.28 21.18 6.56
CA ASN A 574 4.65 21.98 7.73
C ASN A 574 5.87 21.40 8.46
N ASP A 575 6.40 20.27 7.98
CA ASP A 575 7.46 19.51 8.64
C ASP A 575 8.87 19.99 8.26
N ILE A 576 8.97 20.90 7.28
CA ILE A 576 10.23 21.51 6.84
C ILE A 576 10.33 22.93 7.40
N LEU A 577 11.43 23.23 8.09
CA LEU A 577 11.76 24.59 8.50
C LEU A 577 12.01 25.45 7.25
N THR A 578 11.12 26.40 7.01
CA THR A 578 11.17 27.27 5.83
C THR A 578 12.17 28.41 6.04
N ASP A 579 13.46 28.12 5.92
CA ASP A 579 14.55 29.10 6.06
C ASP A 579 14.98 29.72 4.70
N SER A 580 16.10 30.46 4.66
CA SER A 580 16.59 31.09 3.42
C SER A 580 17.03 30.09 2.35
N VAL A 581 17.35 28.86 2.73
CA VAL A 581 17.69 27.75 1.85
C VAL A 581 16.99 26.51 2.38
N ILE A 582 16.41 25.70 1.49
CA ILE A 582 15.77 24.43 1.81
C ILE A 582 16.33 23.33 0.92
N ASP A 583 16.52 22.14 1.48
CA ASP A 583 16.83 20.92 0.75
C ASP A 583 15.63 19.97 0.85
N LEU A 584 14.99 19.71 -0.28
CA LEU A 584 13.88 18.76 -0.35
C LEU A 584 14.42 17.33 -0.29
N SER A 585 13.76 16.49 0.51
CA SER A 585 14.03 15.05 0.44
C SER A 585 13.54 14.50 -0.90
N LEU A 586 14.24 13.49 -1.44
CA LEU A 586 13.86 12.83 -2.68
C LEU A 586 12.41 12.29 -2.63
N ALA A 587 11.97 11.80 -1.47
CA ALA A 587 10.62 11.27 -1.29
C ALA A 587 9.52 12.34 -1.42
N ILE A 588 9.74 13.54 -0.86
CA ILE A 588 8.79 14.65 -0.96
C ILE A 588 8.79 15.21 -2.39
N HIS A 589 9.96 15.29 -3.03
CA HIS A 589 10.06 15.71 -4.42
C HIS A 589 9.32 14.76 -5.37
N GLU A 590 9.48 13.43 -5.21
CA GLU A 590 8.73 12.43 -5.97
C GLU A 590 7.21 12.51 -5.71
N GLU A 591 6.79 12.83 -4.48
CA GLU A 591 5.38 13.01 -4.11
C GLU A 591 4.76 14.22 -4.81
N ILE A 592 5.46 15.36 -4.83
CA ILE A 592 5.00 16.58 -5.51
C ILE A 592 4.88 16.36 -7.02
N ILE A 593 5.88 15.72 -7.64
CA ILE A 593 5.86 15.43 -9.09
C ILE A 593 4.67 14.51 -9.42
N GLY A 594 4.45 13.47 -8.62
CA GLY A 594 3.31 12.58 -8.83
C GLY A 594 1.95 13.28 -8.71
N LEU A 595 1.86 14.34 -7.89
CA LEU A 595 0.65 15.17 -7.79
C LEU A 595 0.52 16.12 -8.98
N ALA A 596 1.62 16.73 -9.45
CA ALA A 596 1.63 17.58 -10.64
C ALA A 596 1.15 16.82 -11.89
N GLU A 597 1.56 15.56 -12.04
CA GLU A 597 1.14 14.68 -13.13
C GLU A 597 -0.36 14.36 -13.09
N GLN A 598 -0.95 14.21 -11.90
CA GLN A 598 -2.37 13.93 -11.72
C GLN A 598 -3.25 15.14 -12.05
N SER A 599 -2.80 16.36 -11.72
CA SER A 599 -3.51 17.60 -12.05
C SER A 599 -3.40 18.02 -13.53
N SER A 600 -2.58 17.31 -14.32
CA SER A 600 -2.40 17.54 -15.77
C SER A 600 -3.24 16.62 -16.67
N LEU A 601 -4.02 15.70 -16.07
CA LEU A 601 -4.98 14.79 -16.71
C LEU A 601 -6.39 15.32 -16.60
#